data_AF-A0A6J6CZ63-F1
#
_entry.id   AF-A0A6J6CZ63-F1
#
_cell.length_a   1.000
_cell.length_b   1.000
_cell.length_c   1.000
_cell.angle_alpha   90.00
_cell.angle_beta   90.00
_cell.angle_gamma   90.00
#
_symmetry.space_group_name_H-M   'P 1'
#
loop_
_entity.id
_entity.type
_entity.pdbx_description
1 polymer ?
#
loop_
_entity_poly.entity_id
_entity_poly.type
_entity_poly.pdbx_seq_one_letter_code
_entity_poly.pdbx_strand_id
1 'polypeptide(L)'
;MGDWASSQWQSEGLKLGKDYAWAPGPGTNGIYQWLSDSFTLPKGAVNRDAGIAWLKVCGSLAGQDAFNPKKGSIAVRTDSNPKLYDSYLQAAMKSWKKDRLVGSTVHGVNWGNAGMAAYNSAVGRFYSGGAKDKKGFVKALDAALKAHVNS
;
A
#
# COMPACT_ATOMS: atom_id res chain seq x y z
N MET A 1 4.81 7.13 -3.29
CA MET A 1 5.79 6.05 -3.07
C MET A 1 5.55 5.51 -1.67
N GLY A 2 5.42 4.20 -1.53
CA GLY A 2 5.40 3.54 -0.22
C GLY A 2 6.64 2.69 -0.01
N ASP A 3 6.57 1.78 0.93
CA ASP A 3 7.68 0.98 1.44
C ASP A 3 8.35 0.06 0.42
N TRP A 4 7.63 -0.37 -0.62
CA TRP A 4 8.17 -1.09 -1.78
C TRP A 4 9.34 -0.38 -2.49
N ALA A 5 9.49 0.94 -2.30
CA ALA A 5 10.67 1.66 -2.79
C ALA A 5 11.97 1.15 -2.16
N SER A 6 11.93 0.80 -0.86
CA SER A 6 13.08 0.25 -0.14
C SER A 6 13.55 -1.06 -0.77
N SER A 7 12.63 -1.97 -1.08
CA SER A 7 12.99 -3.24 -1.73
C SER A 7 13.59 -3.05 -3.12
N GLN A 8 13.07 -2.07 -3.90
CA GLN A 8 13.64 -1.75 -5.21
C GLN A 8 15.10 -1.30 -5.07
N TRP A 9 15.37 -0.34 -4.19
CA TRP A 9 16.72 0.18 -3.96
C TRP A 9 17.68 -0.89 -3.43
N GLN A 10 17.21 -1.77 -2.53
CA GLN A 10 18.02 -2.90 -2.05
C GLN A 10 18.35 -3.88 -3.19
N SER A 11 17.42 -4.12 -4.12
CA SER A 11 17.67 -4.96 -5.30
C SER A 11 18.71 -4.37 -6.25
N GLU A 12 18.86 -3.04 -6.24
CA GLU A 12 19.87 -2.28 -6.99
C GLU A 12 21.21 -2.16 -6.23
N GLY A 13 21.30 -2.74 -5.03
CA GLY A 13 22.50 -2.77 -4.21
C GLY A 13 22.67 -1.59 -3.24
N LEU A 14 21.68 -0.69 -3.15
CA LEU A 14 21.69 0.42 -2.20
C LEU A 14 21.38 -0.08 -0.78
N LYS A 15 22.04 0.52 0.22
CA LYS A 15 21.99 0.09 1.62
C LYS A 15 21.22 1.09 2.48
N LEU A 16 20.17 0.61 3.14
CA LEU A 16 19.44 1.38 4.14
C LEU A 16 20.38 1.86 5.25
N GLY A 17 20.29 3.15 5.60
CA GLY A 17 21.12 3.79 6.63
C GLY A 17 22.50 4.23 6.14
N LYS A 18 22.88 3.90 4.90
CA LYS A 18 24.10 4.39 4.25
C LYS A 18 23.80 5.22 3.01
N ASP A 19 23.06 4.63 2.06
CA ASP A 19 22.80 5.23 0.75
C ASP A 19 21.42 5.92 0.71
N TYR A 20 20.49 5.49 1.58
CA TYR A 20 19.20 6.14 1.76
C TYR A 20 18.68 5.99 3.20
N ALA A 21 17.71 6.82 3.56
CA ALA A 21 17.01 6.80 4.85
C ALA A 21 15.50 6.97 4.63
N TRP A 22 14.74 6.96 5.72
CA TRP A 22 13.28 7.10 5.69
C TRP A 22 12.81 8.06 6.77
N ALA A 23 11.65 8.66 6.52
CA ALA A 23 10.86 9.40 7.49
C ALA A 23 9.38 9.32 7.06
N PRO A 24 8.42 9.51 7.98
CA PRO A 24 7.03 9.74 7.60
C PRO A 24 6.91 10.94 6.65
N GLY A 25 5.83 10.97 5.85
CA GLY A 25 5.49 12.15 5.08
C GLY A 25 5.39 13.38 5.99
N PRO A 26 5.82 14.58 5.54
CA PRO A 26 5.72 15.78 6.36
C PRO A 26 4.29 15.99 6.87
N GLY A 27 4.14 16.19 8.18
CA GLY A 27 2.84 16.38 8.83
C GLY A 27 2.03 15.09 9.11
N THR A 28 2.58 13.91 8.85
CA THR A 28 1.86 12.62 9.05
C THR A 28 2.38 11.79 10.23
N ASN A 29 3.12 12.39 11.17
CA ASN A 29 3.58 11.69 12.36
C ASN A 29 2.39 11.12 13.17
N GLY A 30 2.50 9.86 13.61
CA GLY A 30 1.42 9.17 14.33
C GLY A 30 0.26 8.70 13.44
N ILE A 31 0.40 8.77 12.12
CA ILE A 31 -0.57 8.23 11.15
C ILE A 31 0.14 7.18 10.30
N TYR A 32 -0.41 5.97 10.29
CA TYR A 32 0.02 4.91 9.39
C TYR A 32 -1.00 4.78 8.26
N GLN A 33 -0.67 5.32 7.08
CA GLN A 33 -1.50 5.12 5.89
C GLN A 33 -1.17 3.78 5.25
N TRP A 34 -2.10 2.83 5.30
CA TRP A 34 -1.84 1.44 4.93
C TRP A 34 -2.50 1.01 3.61
N LEU A 35 -1.96 -0.07 3.05
CA LEU A 35 -2.56 -0.91 2.01
C LEU A 35 -2.28 -2.38 2.35
N SER A 36 -3.04 -3.31 1.77
CA SER A 36 -2.78 -4.74 1.91
C SER A 36 -2.93 -5.45 0.58
N ASP A 37 -1.83 -5.92 0.02
CA ASP A 37 -1.84 -6.81 -1.15
C ASP A 37 -2.54 -8.12 -0.76
N SER A 38 -3.52 -8.54 -1.56
CA SER A 38 -4.38 -9.69 -1.25
C SER A 38 -4.59 -10.56 -2.49
N PHE A 39 -4.67 -11.87 -2.29
CA PHE A 39 -5.00 -12.83 -3.34
C PHE A 39 -6.42 -13.36 -3.13
N THR A 40 -7.18 -13.41 -4.22
CA THR A 40 -8.56 -13.94 -4.22
C THR A 40 -8.65 -15.21 -5.05
N LEU A 41 -9.59 -16.10 -4.70
CA LEU A 41 -9.96 -17.25 -5.53
C LEU A 41 -11.28 -16.94 -6.27
N PRO A 42 -11.26 -16.72 -7.60
CA PRO A 42 -12.47 -16.43 -8.35
C PRO A 42 -13.46 -17.61 -8.32
N LYS A 43 -14.75 -17.30 -8.33
CA LYS A 43 -15.80 -18.31 -8.50
C LYS A 43 -15.64 -18.97 -9.88
N GLY A 44 -15.69 -20.30 -9.91
CA GLY A 44 -15.54 -21.07 -11.15
C GLY A 44 -14.10 -21.22 -11.65
N ALA A 45 -13.09 -20.96 -10.81
CA ALA A 45 -11.69 -21.20 -11.17
C ALA A 45 -11.46 -22.65 -11.62
N VAL A 46 -10.93 -22.82 -12.84
CA VAL A 46 -10.67 -24.14 -13.46
C VAL A 46 -9.77 -25.00 -12.57
N ASN A 47 -8.75 -24.40 -11.95
CA ASN A 47 -7.81 -25.06 -11.06
C ASN A 47 -8.04 -24.67 -9.60
N ARG A 48 -9.25 -24.92 -9.08
CA ARG A 48 -9.68 -24.48 -7.74
C ARG A 48 -8.73 -24.94 -6.62
N ASP A 49 -8.32 -26.21 -6.65
CA ASP A 49 -7.49 -26.78 -5.58
C ASP A 49 -6.08 -26.17 -5.55
N ALA A 50 -5.50 -25.89 -6.72
CA ALA A 50 -4.25 -25.15 -6.83
C ALA A 50 -4.39 -23.72 -6.28
N GLY A 51 -5.52 -23.06 -6.57
CA GLY A 51 -5.84 -21.76 -6.00
C GLY A 51 -5.94 -21.79 -4.47
N ILE A 52 -6.56 -22.83 -3.89
CA ILE A 52 -6.60 -23.01 -2.43
C ILE A 52 -5.20 -23.26 -1.86
N ALA A 53 -4.39 -24.10 -2.51
CA ALA A 53 -3.02 -24.37 -2.08
C ALA A 53 -2.20 -23.07 -2.06
N TRP A 54 -2.34 -22.22 -3.09
CA TRP A 54 -1.72 -20.90 -3.14
C TRP A 54 -2.14 -20.01 -1.97
N LEU A 55 -3.45 -19.87 -1.74
CA LEU A 55 -3.97 -19.05 -0.64
C LEU A 55 -3.49 -19.53 0.74
N LYS A 56 -3.36 -20.85 0.93
CA LYS A 56 -2.77 -21.42 2.15
C LYS A 56 -1.31 -20.99 2.34
N VAL A 57 -0.51 -20.97 1.26
CA VAL A 57 0.87 -20.47 1.33
C VAL A 57 0.89 -18.98 1.66
N CYS A 58 0.11 -18.15 0.97
CA CYS A 58 0.03 -16.70 1.22
C CYS A 58 -0.38 -16.35 2.66
N GLY A 59 -1.29 -17.12 3.26
CA GLY A 59 -1.75 -16.91 4.64
C GLY A 59 -0.87 -17.54 5.72
N SER A 60 0.12 -18.34 5.33
CA SER A 60 0.98 -19.06 6.28
C SER A 60 2.05 -18.16 6.89
N LEU A 61 2.49 -18.49 8.12
CA LEU A 61 3.62 -17.83 8.76
C LEU A 61 4.88 -17.97 7.92
N ALA A 62 5.22 -19.18 7.48
CA ALA A 62 6.40 -19.45 6.68
C ALA A 62 6.40 -18.67 5.35
N GLY A 63 5.26 -18.61 4.66
CA GLY A 63 5.12 -17.85 3.41
C GLY A 63 5.30 -16.35 3.63
N GLN A 64 4.66 -15.79 4.67
CA GLN A 64 4.77 -14.36 4.96
C GLN A 64 6.16 -13.95 5.46
N ASP A 65 6.80 -14.75 6.31
CA ASP A 65 8.16 -14.51 6.82
C ASP A 65 9.21 -14.63 5.70
N ALA A 66 8.96 -15.45 4.69
CA ALA A 66 9.84 -15.56 3.52
C ALA A 66 9.66 -14.41 2.52
N PHE A 67 8.43 -13.90 2.37
CA PHE A 67 8.06 -12.93 1.34
C PHE A 67 8.23 -11.47 1.79
N ASN A 68 7.65 -11.10 2.93
CA ASN A 68 7.51 -9.71 3.36
C ASN A 68 8.84 -8.98 3.55
N PRO A 69 9.88 -9.57 4.19
CA PRO A 69 11.17 -8.91 4.33
C PRO A 69 11.81 -8.51 2.99
N LYS A 70 11.59 -9.31 1.93
CA LYS A 70 12.12 -9.04 0.58
C LYS A 70 11.26 -8.06 -0.20
N LYS A 71 9.94 -8.12 0.01
CA LYS A 71 8.95 -7.25 -0.65
C LYS A 71 9.03 -5.80 -0.14
N GLY A 72 9.67 -5.58 1.01
CA GLY A 72 9.68 -4.28 1.67
C GLY A 72 8.36 -3.98 2.38
N SER A 73 7.63 -5.01 2.85
CA SER A 73 6.37 -4.87 3.60
C SER A 73 6.46 -5.59 4.93
N ILE A 74 5.52 -5.32 5.85
CA ILE A 74 5.32 -6.12 7.06
C ILE A 74 4.30 -7.23 6.81
N ALA A 75 4.42 -8.36 7.52
CA ALA A 75 3.40 -9.39 7.49
C ALA A 75 2.07 -8.90 8.11
N VAL A 76 0.95 -9.34 7.53
CA VAL A 76 -0.39 -9.15 8.13
C VAL A 76 -0.57 -10.02 9.38
N ARG A 77 0.17 -11.15 9.43
CA ARG A 77 0.22 -12.01 10.61
C ARG A 77 0.91 -11.33 11.79
N THR A 78 0.29 -11.43 12.95
CA THR A 78 0.78 -10.82 14.19
C THR A 78 1.89 -11.62 14.88
N ASP A 79 2.13 -12.87 14.45
CA ASP A 79 3.13 -13.79 14.99
C ASP A 79 4.41 -13.91 14.13
N SER A 80 4.57 -13.02 13.15
CA SER A 80 5.79 -12.92 12.33
C SER A 80 7.02 -12.55 13.18
N ASN A 81 8.17 -13.16 12.90
CA ASN A 81 9.40 -12.91 13.64
C ASN A 81 10.05 -11.57 13.23
N PRO A 82 10.07 -10.54 14.09
CA PRO A 82 10.61 -9.22 13.74
C PRO A 82 12.10 -9.23 13.39
N LYS A 83 12.85 -10.26 13.83
CA LYS A 83 14.29 -10.39 13.53
C LYS A 83 14.59 -10.69 12.07
N LEU A 84 13.59 -11.10 11.29
CA LEU A 84 13.73 -11.32 9.85
C LEU A 84 13.67 -10.03 9.02
N TYR A 85 13.29 -8.92 9.65
CA TYR A 85 13.02 -7.65 9.00
C TYR A 85 14.17 -6.67 9.22
N ASP A 86 14.41 -5.78 8.26
CA ASP A 86 15.35 -4.68 8.42
C ASP A 86 14.87 -3.64 9.45
N SER A 87 15.72 -2.66 9.76
CA SER A 87 15.42 -1.65 10.77
C SER A 87 14.21 -0.77 10.42
N TYR A 88 13.95 -0.56 9.12
CA TYR A 88 12.78 0.17 8.65
C TYR A 88 11.50 -0.63 8.90
N LEU A 89 11.45 -1.89 8.48
CA LEU A 89 10.27 -2.73 8.61
C LEU A 89 9.97 -3.06 10.08
N GLN A 90 11.00 -3.19 10.93
CA GLN A 90 10.79 -3.27 12.38
C GLN A 90 10.14 -1.99 12.95
N ALA A 91 10.50 -0.80 12.44
CA ALA A 91 9.85 0.44 12.81
C ALA A 91 8.40 0.49 12.28
N ALA A 92 8.15 0.04 11.05
CA ALA A 92 6.82 -0.09 10.48
C ALA A 92 5.93 -1.02 11.32
N MET A 93 6.44 -2.18 11.78
CA MET A 93 5.71 -3.09 12.68
C MET A 93 5.33 -2.41 14.01
N LYS A 94 6.17 -1.52 14.54
CA LYS A 94 5.87 -0.76 15.77
C LYS A 94 4.81 0.31 15.51
N SER A 95 4.96 1.07 14.42
CA SER A 95 3.99 2.09 14.02
C SER A 95 2.62 1.50 13.71
N TRP A 96 2.55 0.34 13.04
CA TRP A 96 1.30 -0.38 12.80
C TRP A 96 0.49 -0.66 14.07
N LYS A 97 1.18 -0.93 15.19
CA LYS A 97 0.54 -1.21 16.49
C LYS A 97 0.14 0.03 17.28
N LYS A 98 0.78 1.17 17.03
CA LYS A 98 0.68 2.37 17.87
C LYS A 98 -0.06 3.52 17.18
N ASP A 99 0.18 3.70 15.89
CA ASP A 99 -0.24 4.87 15.15
C ASP A 99 -1.70 4.73 14.68
N ARG A 100 -2.32 5.85 14.34
CA ARG A 100 -3.67 5.86 13.79
C ARG A 100 -3.66 5.28 12.38
N LEU A 101 -4.34 4.15 12.20
CA LEU A 101 -4.48 3.49 10.90
C LEU A 101 -5.48 4.22 10.02
N VAL A 102 -5.05 4.60 8.81
CA VAL A 102 -5.93 5.16 7.77
C VAL A 102 -5.70 4.43 6.45
N GLY A 103 -6.75 4.07 5.74
CA GLY A 103 -6.61 3.39 4.46
C GLY A 103 -6.01 4.32 3.40
N SER A 104 -5.15 3.78 2.52
CA SER A 104 -4.67 4.52 1.36
C SER A 104 -5.70 4.53 0.25
N THR A 105 -6.12 5.72 -0.18
CA THR A 105 -7.04 5.89 -1.31
C THR A 105 -6.38 5.42 -2.60
N VAL A 106 -5.16 5.88 -2.90
CA VAL A 106 -4.49 5.60 -4.19
C VAL A 106 -4.03 4.15 -4.37
N HIS A 107 -4.13 3.35 -3.32
CA HIS A 107 -3.84 1.92 -3.34
C HIS A 107 -5.08 1.06 -3.03
N GLY A 108 -6.27 1.61 -3.25
CA GLY A 108 -7.52 0.84 -3.29
C GLY A 108 -8.10 0.44 -1.93
N VAL A 109 -7.62 0.97 -0.81
CA VAL A 109 -8.20 0.65 0.51
C VAL A 109 -9.52 1.36 0.72
N ASN A 110 -9.57 2.67 0.41
CA ASN A 110 -10.79 3.44 0.64
C ASN A 110 -11.71 3.44 -0.58
N TRP A 111 -11.17 3.55 -1.80
CA TRP A 111 -11.96 3.81 -3.01
C TRP A 111 -11.83 2.67 -4.02
N GLY A 112 -12.97 2.30 -4.63
CA GLY A 112 -13.03 1.35 -5.74
C GLY A 112 -12.55 1.96 -7.07
N ASN A 113 -12.50 1.13 -8.12
CA ASN A 113 -11.92 1.48 -9.42
C ASN A 113 -12.54 2.73 -10.05
N ALA A 114 -13.86 2.91 -9.96
CA ALA A 114 -14.56 4.07 -10.54
C ALA A 114 -14.13 5.39 -9.86
N GLY A 115 -14.15 5.42 -8.52
CA GLY A 115 -13.67 6.55 -7.73
C GLY A 115 -12.19 6.88 -8.01
N MET A 116 -11.36 5.83 -8.11
CA MET A 116 -9.94 5.98 -8.41
C MET A 116 -9.65 6.51 -9.81
N ALA A 117 -10.40 6.10 -10.83
CA ALA A 117 -10.28 6.64 -12.17
C ALA A 117 -10.58 8.15 -12.20
N ALA A 118 -11.65 8.57 -11.53
CA ALA A 118 -12.01 9.99 -11.41
C ALA A 118 -10.95 10.78 -10.62
N TYR A 119 -10.45 10.23 -9.52
CA TYR A 119 -9.35 10.82 -8.72
C TYR A 119 -8.10 11.05 -9.55
N ASN A 120 -7.62 10.03 -10.27
CA ASN A 120 -6.42 10.10 -11.09
C ASN A 120 -6.56 11.13 -12.22
N SER A 121 -7.75 11.22 -12.82
CA SER A 121 -8.04 12.25 -13.82
C SER A 121 -7.97 13.67 -13.23
N ALA A 122 -8.54 13.87 -12.03
CA ALA A 122 -8.51 15.17 -11.34
C ALA A 122 -7.08 15.60 -10.99
N VAL A 123 -6.30 14.72 -10.37
CA VAL A 123 -4.90 14.97 -9.99
C VAL A 123 -4.03 15.18 -11.22
N GLY A 124 -4.17 14.32 -12.24
CA GLY A 124 -3.40 14.40 -13.47
C GLY A 124 -3.61 15.73 -14.21
N ARG A 125 -4.88 16.19 -14.32
CA ARG A 125 -5.20 17.49 -14.92
C ARG A 125 -4.66 18.67 -14.12
N PHE A 126 -4.68 18.60 -12.79
CA PHE A 126 -4.11 19.63 -11.95
C PHE A 126 -2.58 19.71 -12.13
N TYR A 127 -1.91 18.55 -12.10
CA TYR A 127 -0.46 18.45 -12.27
C TYR A 127 0.02 18.87 -13.67
N SER A 128 -0.70 18.50 -14.73
CA SER A 128 -0.34 18.85 -16.11
C SER A 128 -0.75 20.27 -16.53
N GLY A 129 -1.38 21.05 -15.64
CA GLY A 129 -1.80 22.43 -15.90
C GLY A 129 -3.14 22.58 -16.64
N GLY A 130 -3.91 21.50 -16.79
CA GLY A 130 -5.25 21.50 -17.39
C GLY A 130 -6.38 21.99 -16.45
N ALA A 131 -6.20 21.89 -15.13
CA ALA A 131 -7.04 22.55 -14.13
C ALA A 131 -6.25 23.72 -13.53
N LYS A 132 -6.34 24.90 -14.14
CA LYS A 132 -5.45 26.04 -13.84
C LYS A 132 -5.72 26.73 -12.49
N ASP A 133 -6.70 26.28 -11.69
CA ASP A 133 -6.98 26.84 -10.38
C ASP A 133 -7.36 25.79 -9.31
N LYS A 134 -7.17 26.19 -8.05
CA LYS A 134 -7.49 25.36 -6.87
C LYS A 134 -8.99 25.00 -6.83
N LYS A 135 -9.87 25.86 -7.36
CA LYS A 135 -11.32 25.67 -7.35
C LYS A 135 -11.74 24.52 -8.28
N GLY A 136 -11.21 24.47 -9.49
CA GLY A 136 -11.44 23.41 -10.45
C GLY A 136 -10.94 22.07 -9.95
N PHE A 137 -9.78 22.05 -9.28
CA PHE A 137 -9.27 20.83 -8.65
C PHE A 137 -10.19 20.32 -7.54
N VAL A 138 -10.62 21.19 -6.61
CA VAL A 138 -11.55 20.82 -5.54
C VAL A 138 -12.87 20.29 -6.11
N LYS A 139 -13.42 20.94 -7.15
CA LYS A 139 -14.65 20.47 -7.82
C LYS A 139 -14.47 19.09 -8.44
N ALA A 140 -13.31 18.82 -9.04
CA ALA A 140 -13.02 17.51 -9.62
C ALA A 140 -12.85 16.41 -8.56
N LEU A 141 -12.25 16.74 -7.41
CA LEU A 141 -12.15 15.80 -6.27
C LEU A 141 -13.52 15.49 -5.66
N ASP A 142 -14.40 16.49 -5.51
CA ASP A 142 -15.79 16.28 -5.05
C ASP A 142 -16.57 15.36 -6.00
N ALA A 143 -16.41 15.55 -7.32
CA ALA A 143 -17.00 14.66 -8.31
C ALA A 143 -16.44 13.22 -8.18
N ALA A 144 -15.14 13.07 -7.90
CA ALA A 144 -14.53 11.75 -7.69
C ALA A 144 -15.07 11.05 -6.42
N LEU A 145 -15.26 11.79 -5.34
CA LEU A 145 -15.89 11.27 -4.11
C LEU A 145 -17.33 10.79 -4.38
N LYS A 146 -18.13 11.57 -5.11
CA LYS A 146 -19.50 11.18 -5.48
C LYS A 146 -19.53 9.95 -6.38
N ALA A 147 -18.60 9.84 -7.32
CA ALA A 147 -18.47 8.67 -8.18
C ALA A 147 -18.13 7.40 -7.38
N HIS A 148 -17.33 7.51 -6.32
CA HIS A 148 -17.03 6.41 -5.41
C HIS A 148 -18.25 5.99 -4.57
N VAL A 149 -19.00 6.93 -4.00
CA VAL A 149 -20.16 6.62 -3.13
C VAL A 149 -21.27 5.90 -3.91
N ASN A 150 -21.36 6.14 -5.22
CA ASN A 150 -22.39 5.58 -6.09
C ASN A 150 -21.97 4.30 -6.83
N SER A 151 -20.78 3.74 -6.55
CA SER A 151 -20.22 2.53 -7.20
C SER A 151 -20.19 1.34 -6.24
#